data_AF-A0A353MCC1-F1
#
_entry.id   AF-A0A353MCC1-F1
#
_cell.length_a   1.000
_cell.length_b   1.000
_cell.length_c   1.000
_cell.angle_alpha   90.00
_cell.angle_beta   90.00
_cell.angle_gamma   90.00
#
_symmetry.space_group_name_H-M   'P 1'
#
loop_
_entity.id
_entity.type
_entity.pdbx_description
1 polymer ?
#
loop_
_entity_poly.entity_id
_entity_poly.type
_entity_poly.pdbx_seq_one_letter_code
_entity_poly.pdbx_strand_id
1 'polypeptide(L)' 'MVLLYVAMAFSGIALICWGLPAAHRLKSPLDVVAALAVLVGVVTALLGALLIAVPGFFQG' A
#
# COMPACT_ATOMS: atom_id res chain seq x y z
N MET A 1 8.52 3.48 -16.44
CA MET A 1 7.07 3.51 -16.13
C MET A 1 6.71 2.26 -15.36
N VAL A 2 6.93 1.07 -15.93
CA VAL A 2 6.78 -0.21 -15.21
C VAL A 2 7.56 -0.25 -13.89
N LEU A 3 8.81 0.24 -13.87
CA LEU A 3 9.62 0.31 -12.64
C LEU A 3 8.96 1.13 -11.51
N LEU A 4 8.25 2.21 -11.83
CA LEU A 4 7.52 3.02 -10.83
C LEU A 4 6.30 2.28 -10.29
N TYR A 5 5.56 1.55 -11.14
CA TYR A 5 4.41 0.76 -10.71
C TYR A 5 4.82 -0.44 -9.86
N VAL A 6 5.94 -1.07 -10.20
CA VAL A 6 6.57 -2.10 -9.37
C VAL A 6 6.98 -1.52 -8.02
N ALA A 7 7.64 -0.35 -7.99
CA ALA A 7 8.00 0.32 -6.74
C ALA A 7 6.75 0.68 -5.90
N MET A 8 5.67 1.15 -6.52
CA MET A 8 4.39 1.40 -5.83
C MET A 8 3.83 0.11 -5.23
N ALA A 9 3.77 -0.99 -6.00
CA ALA A 9 3.29 -2.27 -5.51
C ALA A 9 4.09 -2.77 -4.30
N PHE A 10 5.42 -2.73 -4.38
CA PHE A 10 6.30 -3.14 -3.28
C PHE A 10 6.22 -2.21 -2.06
N SER A 11 6.09 -0.90 -2.27
CA SER A 11 5.91 0.05 -1.16
C SER A 11 4.59 -0.18 -0.41
N GLY A 12 3.53 -0.54 -1.13
CA GLY A 12 2.24 -0.91 -0.53
C GLY A 12 2.34 -2.19 0.30
N ILE A 13 3.03 -3.22 -0.23
CA ILE A 13 3.29 -4.47 0.51
C ILE A 13 4.11 -4.20 1.78
N ALA A 14 5.17 -3.38 1.68
CA ALA A 14 6.00 -3.02 2.82
C ALA A 14 5.19 -2.31 3.93
N LEU A 15 4.28 -1.40 3.55
CA LEU A 15 3.37 -0.72 4.47
C LEU A 15 2.38 -1.68 5.14
N ILE A 16 1.88 -2.70 4.43
CA ILE A 16 1.02 -3.74 5.01
C ILE A 16 1.80 -4.59 6.02
N CYS A 17 2.99 -5.06 5.62
CA CYS A 17 3.85 -5.89 6.47
C CYS A 17 4.30 -5.18 7.75
N TRP A 18 4.52 -3.86 7.70
CA TRP A 18 4.87 -3.07 8.87
C TRP A 18 3.62 -2.65 9.68
N GLY A 19 2.57 -2.23 8.98
CA GLY A 19 1.38 -1.66 9.61
C GLY A 19 0.53 -2.67 10.37
N LEU A 20 0.47 -3.94 9.93
CA LEU A 20 -0.26 -5.00 10.66
C LEU A 20 0.30 -5.24 12.08
N PRO A 21 1.60 -5.55 12.26
CA PRO A 21 2.17 -5.75 13.58
C PRO A 21 2.22 -4.45 14.39
N ALA A 22 2.36 -3.29 13.73
CA ALA A 22 2.28 -2.00 14.41
C ALA A 22 0.87 -1.75 14.97
N ALA A 23 -0.19 -1.95 14.19
CA ALA A 23 -1.57 -1.78 14.66
C ALA A 23 -1.91 -2.74 15.81
N HIS A 24 -1.31 -3.93 15.82
CA HIS A 24 -1.53 -4.90 16.90
C HIS A 24 -0.74 -4.59 18.18
N ARG A 25 0.42 -3.93 18.09
CA ARG A 25 1.30 -3.65 19.24
C ARG A 25 1.16 -2.25 19.82
N LEU A 26 0.72 -1.27 19.04
CA LEU A 26 0.59 0.11 19.52
C LEU A 26 -0.71 0.32 20.30
N LYS A 27 -0.63 1.10 21.39
CA LYS A 27 -1.79 1.54 22.16
C LYS A 27 -2.47 2.74 21.48
N SER A 28 -3.77 2.85 21.68
CA SER A 28 -4.58 3.98 21.19
C SER A 28 -3.97 5.33 21.60
N PRO A 29 -3.89 6.34 20.70
CA PRO A 29 -4.52 6.42 19.36
C PRO A 29 -3.61 6.00 18.18
N LEU A 30 -2.41 5.50 18.46
CA LEU A 30 -1.44 5.19 17.40
C LEU A 30 -1.79 3.91 16.63
N ASP A 31 -2.68 3.07 17.17
CA ASP A 31 -3.27 1.92 16.48
C ASP A 31 -4.09 2.34 15.26
N VAL A 32 -4.86 3.43 15.36
CA VAL A 32 -5.64 4.00 14.25
C VAL A 32 -4.73 4.50 13.13
N VAL A 33 -3.63 5.15 13.49
CA VAL A 33 -2.64 5.63 12.50
C VAL A 33 -1.97 4.47 11.79
N ALA A 34 -1.62 3.40 12.53
CA ALA A 34 -1.06 2.19 11.94
C ALA A 34 -2.08 1.48 11.03
N ALA A 35 -3.35 1.40 11.42
CA ALA A 35 -4.41 0.84 10.60
C ALA A 35 -4.66 1.64 9.32
N LEU A 36 -4.63 2.98 9.40
CA LEU A 36 -4.69 3.87 8.24
C LEU A 36 -3.49 3.66 7.30
N ALA A 37 -2.29 3.49 7.85
CA ALA A 37 -1.09 3.19 7.06
C ALA A 37 -1.21 1.85 6.31
N VAL A 38 -1.79 0.81 6.93
CA VAL A 38 -2.11 -0.46 6.26
C VAL A 38 -3.08 -0.23 5.12
N LEU A 39 -4.17 0.52 5.36
CA LEU A 39 -5.19 0.78 4.35
C LEU A 39 -4.60 1.49 3.13
N VAL A 40 -3.77 2.51 3.35
CA VAL A 40 -3.03 3.19 2.28
C VAL A 40 -2.10 2.22 1.56
N GLY A 41 -1.41 1.35 2.29
CA GLY A 41 -0.57 0.30 1.71
C GLY A 41 -1.36 -0.65 0.79
N VAL A 42 -2.54 -1.09 1.21
CA VAL A 42 -3.44 -1.94 0.40
C VAL A 42 -3.87 -1.22 -0.88
N VAL A 43 -4.34 0.02 -0.78
CA VAL A 43 -4.76 0.81 -1.95
C VAL A 43 -3.59 1.00 -2.92
N THR A 44 -2.41 1.32 -2.41
CA THR A 44 -1.21 1.54 -3.22
C THR A 44 -0.73 0.25 -3.89
N ALA A 45 -0.80 -0.88 -3.18
CA ALA A 45 -0.47 -2.20 -3.73
C ALA A 45 -1.42 -2.60 -4.85
N LEU A 46 -2.73 -2.40 -4.66
CA LEU A 46 -3.74 -2.69 -5.67
C LEU A 46 -3.59 -1.79 -6.91
N LEU A 47 -3.35 -0.50 -6.73
CA LEU A 47 -3.10 0.43 -7.83
C LEU A 47 -1.83 0.08 -8.60
N GLY A 48 -0.74 -0.25 -7.89
CA GLY A 48 0.49 -0.71 -8.50
C GLY A 48 0.29 -1.98 -9.32
N ALA A 49 -0.41 -2.98 -8.76
CA ALA A 49 -0.75 -4.22 -9.45
C ALA A 49 -1.63 -3.97 -10.69
N LEU A 50 -2.64 -3.11 -10.58
CA LEU A 50 -3.51 -2.74 -11.68
C LEU A 50 -2.73 -2.08 -12.83
N LEU A 51 -1.82 -1.15 -12.52
CA LEU A 51 -1.03 -0.44 -13.52
C LEU A 51 0.08 -1.30 -14.14
N ILE A 52 0.53 -2.34 -13.45
CA ILE A 52 1.41 -3.37 -14.02
C ILE A 52 0.62 -4.26 -14.99
N ALA A 53 -0.59 -4.69 -14.59
CA ALA A 53 -1.42 -5.59 -15.40
C ALA A 53 -2.03 -4.88 -16.62
N VAL A 54 -2.45 -3.63 -16.47
CA VAL A 54 -3.07 -2.79 -17.51
C VAL A 54 -2.35 -1.44 -17.55
N PRO A 55 -1.21 -1.36 -18.26
CA PRO A 55 -0.49 -0.10 -18.41
C PRO A 55 -1.36 0.89 -19.20
N GLY A 56 -1.61 2.07 -18.63
CA GLY A 56 -2.43 3.12 -19.25
C GLY A 56 -3.91 3.12 -18.85
N PHE A 57 -4.32 2.38 -17.82
CA PHE A 57 -5.72 2.36 -17.34
C PHE A 57 -6.33 3.75 -17.08
N PHE A 58 -5.54 4.72 -16.59
CA PHE A 58 -6.00 6.09 -16.34
C PHE A 58 -5.79 7.07 -17.51
N GLN A 59 -5.29 6.62 -18.66
CA GLN A 59 -5.00 7.45 -19.83
C GLN A 59 -6.13 7.43 -20.89
N GLY A 60 -7.38 7.26 -20.44
CA GLY A 60 -8.57 7.22 -21.30
C GLY A 60 -8.72 8.42 -22.24
#